data_AF-A0A9E5K514-F1
#
_entry.id   AF-A0A9E5K514-F1
#
_cell.length_a   1.000
_cell.length_b   1.000
_cell.length_c   1.000
_cell.angle_alpha   90.00
_cell.angle_beta   90.00
_cell.angle_gamma   90.00
#
_symmetry.space_group_name_H-M   'P 1'
#
loop_
_entity.id
_entity.type
_entity.pdbx_description
1 polymer ?
#
loop_
_entity_poly.entity_id
_entity_poly.type
_entity_poly.pdbx_seq_one_letter_code
_entity_poly.pdbx_strand_id
1 'polypeptide(L)'
;MFKKVNLSFLTMGIIYLIANGCADKSVAIKDEKAAAMKQVEVKLVTPVKQKLVHTISQPGTLRANEEAMIHAKVVGYAALVMVDIGAKVKGPVYETGGKLLKQGSKLLIVDVPEIVEEVQHKKALMEFAKVGVELEKKQAEVADAFLLSTEAGLVEAKAGIQRAQASYDRWHSENKRV
;
A
#
# COMPACT_ATOMS: atom_id res chain seq x y z
N MET A 1 106.65 -43.32 -51.28
CA MET A 1 107.84 -42.53 -51.64
C MET A 1 108.11 -41.52 -50.54
N PHE A 2 109.17 -41.74 -49.77
CA PHE A 2 109.62 -40.92 -48.65
C PHE A 2 110.37 -39.67 -49.12
N LYS A 3 110.15 -38.51 -48.47
CA LYS A 3 111.24 -37.55 -48.23
C LYS A 3 110.96 -36.58 -47.07
N LYS A 4 111.50 -36.98 -45.91
CA LYS A 4 112.25 -36.21 -44.89
C LYS A 4 111.73 -34.84 -44.44
N VAL A 5 111.13 -34.87 -43.24
CA VAL A 5 111.42 -34.05 -42.04
C VAL A 5 112.70 -33.22 -42.13
N ASN A 6 112.65 -31.94 -41.74
CA ASN A 6 113.73 -31.24 -41.02
C ASN A 6 113.28 -29.90 -40.39
N LEU A 7 113.14 -29.93 -39.06
CA LEU A 7 113.93 -29.13 -38.10
C LEU A 7 113.94 -27.59 -38.18
N SER A 8 112.95 -26.96 -38.81
CA SER A 8 112.81 -25.48 -38.83
C SER A 8 111.47 -24.98 -38.25
N PHE A 9 110.84 -25.78 -37.38
CA PHE A 9 109.55 -25.47 -36.73
C PHE A 9 109.68 -25.08 -35.24
N LEU A 10 110.89 -24.89 -34.72
CA LEU A 10 111.10 -24.53 -33.30
C LEU A 10 111.70 -23.12 -33.09
N THR A 11 112.20 -22.45 -34.14
CA THR A 11 112.86 -21.12 -34.03
C THR A 11 111.99 -19.95 -34.49
N MET A 12 110.81 -20.23 -35.07
CA MET A 12 109.89 -19.21 -35.60
C MET A 12 108.68 -18.94 -34.67
N GLY A 13 108.79 -19.27 -33.37
CA GLY A 13 107.76 -19.04 -32.34
C GLY A 13 108.17 -18.07 -31.24
N ILE A 14 109.45 -17.68 -31.17
CA ILE A 14 110.01 -16.82 -30.11
C ILE A 14 110.16 -15.35 -30.56
N ILE A 15 110.00 -15.05 -31.85
CA ILE A 15 110.14 -13.70 -32.42
C ILE A 15 108.80 -12.92 -32.43
N TYR A 16 107.65 -13.58 -32.16
CA TYR A 16 106.33 -12.93 -32.20
C TYR A 16 105.89 -12.26 -30.88
N LEU A 17 106.68 -12.35 -29.80
CA LEU A 17 106.28 -11.85 -28.47
C LEU A 17 106.87 -10.48 -28.07
N ILE A 18 107.64 -9.80 -28.94
CA ILE A 18 108.34 -8.54 -28.58
C ILE A 18 107.81 -7.31 -29.37
N ALA A 19 106.82 -7.46 -30.26
CA ALA A 19 106.46 -6.42 -31.22
C ALA A 19 105.16 -5.63 -30.95
N ASN A 20 104.52 -5.72 -29.77
CA ASN A 20 103.37 -4.87 -29.45
C ASN A 20 103.52 -4.19 -28.08
N GLY A 21 104.48 -3.27 -28.00
CA GLY A 21 104.59 -2.25 -26.97
C GLY A 21 104.54 -0.86 -27.60
N CYS A 22 103.48 -0.12 -27.25
CA CYS A 22 103.32 1.35 -27.22
C CYS A 22 103.61 2.17 -28.50
N ALA A 23 102.53 2.69 -29.11
CA ALA A 23 102.56 3.97 -29.83
C ALA A 23 101.16 4.62 -29.80
N ASP A 24 100.98 5.59 -28.90
CA ASP A 24 99.94 6.61 -28.99
C ASP A 24 100.21 7.49 -30.21
N LYS A 25 99.39 7.37 -31.27
CA LYS A 25 99.14 8.46 -32.22
C LYS A 25 97.68 8.47 -32.66
N SER A 26 97.03 9.55 -32.24
CA SER A 26 95.71 10.07 -32.56
C SER A 26 95.14 9.73 -33.93
N VAL A 27 93.99 9.06 -33.93
CA VAL A 27 92.94 9.31 -34.92
C VAL A 27 91.84 10.08 -34.20
N ALA A 28 91.64 11.31 -34.67
CA ALA A 28 90.61 12.20 -34.20
C ALA A 28 89.22 11.58 -34.41
N ILE A 29 88.55 11.26 -33.31
CA ILE A 29 87.09 11.40 -33.21
C ILE A 29 86.88 12.38 -32.08
N LYS A 30 86.37 13.56 -32.45
CA LYS A 30 86.09 14.67 -31.55
C LYS A 30 85.10 14.25 -30.47
N ASP A 31 85.50 14.60 -29.25
CA ASP A 31 84.74 15.05 -28.10
C ASP A 31 83.81 14.05 -27.36
N GLU A 32 84.44 13.50 -26.31
CA GLU A 32 83.94 13.33 -24.94
C GLU A 32 82.55 13.93 -24.60
N LYS A 33 81.67 13.09 -24.06
CA LYS A 33 81.29 13.16 -22.62
C LYS A 33 80.49 11.95 -22.16
N ALA A 34 81.01 11.33 -21.11
CA ALA A 34 80.33 10.59 -20.03
C ALA A 34 79.32 9.49 -20.40
N ALA A 35 79.76 8.24 -20.13
CA ALA A 35 78.99 7.17 -19.50
C ALA A 35 77.49 7.09 -19.81
N ALA A 36 77.14 6.16 -20.70
CA ALA A 36 75.78 5.68 -20.89
C ALA A 36 75.27 4.99 -19.61
N MET A 37 74.78 5.77 -18.64
CA MET A 37 73.58 5.37 -17.93
C MET A 37 72.44 5.60 -18.91
N LYS A 38 71.79 4.52 -19.36
CA LYS A 38 70.46 4.61 -20.00
C LYS A 38 69.55 5.32 -18.99
N GLN A 39 69.41 6.64 -19.13
CA GLN A 39 68.42 7.40 -18.38
C GLN A 39 67.06 6.87 -18.82
N VAL A 40 66.40 6.18 -17.89
CA VAL A 40 65.02 5.76 -18.07
C VAL A 40 64.20 7.04 -18.16
N GLU A 41 63.69 7.33 -19.34
CA GLU A 41 62.87 8.52 -19.59
C GLU A 41 61.51 8.33 -18.90
N VAL A 42 61.35 8.94 -17.72
CA VAL A 42 60.09 8.88 -16.95
C VAL A 42 59.23 10.08 -17.34
N LYS A 43 58.08 9.82 -17.96
CA LYS A 43 57.07 10.85 -18.21
C LYS A 43 56.44 11.29 -16.90
N LEU A 44 56.74 12.51 -16.47
CA LEU A 44 56.13 13.16 -15.32
C LEU A 44 54.78 13.75 -15.72
N VAL A 45 53.70 13.31 -15.05
CA VAL A 45 52.36 13.91 -15.17
C VAL A 45 52.05 14.65 -13.88
N THR A 46 51.67 15.93 -13.99
CA THR A 46 51.27 16.76 -12.84
C THR A 46 49.79 16.53 -12.52
N PRO A 47 49.46 16.05 -11.30
CA PRO A 47 48.07 15.81 -10.93
C PRO A 47 47.32 17.13 -10.75
N VAL A 48 46.27 17.34 -11.55
CA VAL A 48 45.33 18.46 -11.40
C VAL A 48 44.18 17.99 -10.51
N LYS A 49 43.81 18.78 -9.50
CA LYS A 49 42.66 18.47 -8.64
C LYS A 49 41.38 18.52 -9.47
N GLN A 50 40.85 17.36 -9.82
CA GLN A 50 39.55 17.21 -10.44
C GLN A 50 38.58 16.54 -9.46
N LYS A 51 37.33 16.99 -9.46
CA LYS A 51 36.27 16.42 -8.64
C LYS A 51 35.76 15.15 -9.32
N LEU A 52 36.14 13.98 -8.83
CA LEU A 52 35.59 12.72 -9.29
C LEU A 52 34.23 12.47 -8.63
N VAL A 53 33.21 12.21 -9.44
CA VAL A 53 31.91 11.72 -8.98
C VAL A 53 31.90 10.20 -9.18
N HIS A 54 31.89 9.47 -8.07
CA HIS A 54 31.75 8.03 -8.10
C HIS A 54 30.27 7.67 -7.97
N THR A 55 29.66 7.12 -9.02
CA THR A 55 28.30 6.58 -8.98
C THR A 55 28.37 5.09 -8.73
N ILE A 56 27.71 4.62 -7.67
CA ILE A 56 27.61 3.20 -7.34
C ILE A 56 26.27 2.70 -7.88
N SER A 57 26.29 1.70 -8.75
CA SER A 57 25.09 1.04 -9.25
C SER A 57 24.79 -0.19 -8.40
N GLN A 58 23.60 -0.23 -7.81
CA GLN A 58 23.10 -1.38 -7.05
C GLN A 58 21.81 -1.89 -7.69
N PRO A 59 21.59 -3.21 -7.73
CA PRO A 59 20.30 -3.74 -8.16
C PRO A 59 19.23 -3.36 -7.12
N GLY A 60 18.14 -2.78 -7.60
CA GLY A 60 16.94 -2.51 -6.82
C GLY A 60 15.73 -3.12 -7.50
N THR A 61 14.72 -3.50 -6.72
CA THR A 61 13.42 -3.93 -7.26
C THR A 61 12.40 -2.82 -7.04
N LEU A 62 11.65 -2.49 -8.09
CA LEU A 62 10.52 -1.59 -7.96
C LEU A 62 9.32 -2.37 -7.45
N ARG A 63 8.60 -1.79 -6.49
CA ARG A 63 7.32 -2.29 -6.01
C ARG A 63 6.25 -1.24 -6.26
N ALA A 64 5.00 -1.69 -6.34
CA ALA A 64 3.88 -0.76 -6.36
C ALA A 64 3.88 0.06 -5.05
N ASN A 65 3.45 1.32 -5.12
CA ASN A 65 3.29 2.16 -3.94
C ASN A 65 2.27 1.54 -2.97
N GLU A 66 1.22 0.91 -3.53
CA GLU A 66 0.16 0.23 -2.81
C GLU A 66 -0.23 -1.04 -3.58
N GLU A 67 -0.45 -2.12 -2.85
CA GLU A 67 -0.94 -3.39 -3.37
C GLU A 67 -2.08 -3.86 -2.48
N ALA A 68 -3.21 -4.20 -3.10
CA ALA A 68 -4.39 -4.66 -2.38
C ALA A 68 -4.93 -5.93 -3.04
N MET A 69 -4.91 -7.03 -2.30
CA MET A 69 -5.54 -8.27 -2.73
C MET A 69 -7.04 -8.17 -2.52
N ILE A 70 -7.81 -8.29 -3.60
CA ILE A 70 -9.26 -8.17 -3.57
C ILE A 70 -9.85 -9.54 -3.25
N HIS A 71 -10.56 -9.63 -2.12
CA HIS A 71 -11.29 -10.82 -1.70
C HIS A 71 -12.78 -10.53 -1.60
N ALA A 72 -13.61 -11.50 -1.97
CA ALA A 72 -15.05 -11.41 -1.74
C ALA A 72 -15.33 -11.52 -0.24
N LYS A 73 -16.08 -10.57 0.31
CA LYS A 73 -16.49 -10.61 1.73
C LYS A 73 -17.53 -11.71 2.01
N VAL A 74 -18.30 -12.07 0.99
CA VAL A 74 -19.38 -13.05 1.06
C VAL A 74 -19.05 -14.19 0.11
N VAL A 75 -19.32 -15.42 0.54
CA VAL A 75 -19.19 -16.61 -0.30
C VAL A 75 -20.38 -16.67 -1.25
N GLY A 76 -20.10 -16.90 -2.53
CA GLY A 76 -21.13 -16.90 -3.55
C GLY A 76 -20.60 -17.20 -4.94
N TYR A 77 -21.51 -17.20 -5.90
CA TYR A 77 -21.17 -17.43 -7.30
C TYR A 77 -20.85 -16.10 -7.99
N ALA A 78 -19.81 -16.10 -8.83
CA ALA A 78 -19.50 -14.98 -9.69
C ALA A 78 -20.53 -14.93 -10.84
N ALA A 79 -21.52 -14.04 -10.73
CA ALA A 79 -22.56 -13.93 -11.75
C ALA A 79 -22.07 -13.16 -12.97
N LEU A 80 -21.40 -12.02 -12.76
CA LEU A 80 -20.94 -11.16 -13.85
C LEU A 80 -19.70 -10.37 -13.47
N VAL A 81 -18.65 -10.46 -14.30
CA VAL A 81 -17.44 -9.62 -14.22
C VAL A 81 -17.66 -8.38 -15.06
N MET A 82 -17.58 -7.20 -14.43
CA MET A 82 -17.94 -5.92 -15.06
C MET A 82 -16.76 -5.20 -15.72
N VAL A 83 -15.53 -5.61 -15.41
CA VAL A 83 -14.32 -4.88 -15.78
C VAL A 83 -13.29 -5.84 -16.36
N ASP A 84 -12.69 -5.44 -17.47
CA ASP A 84 -11.61 -6.19 -18.11
C ASP A 84 -10.30 -6.10 -17.32
N ILE A 85 -9.48 -7.15 -17.46
CA ILE A 85 -8.16 -7.24 -16.84
C ILE A 85 -7.25 -6.13 -17.41
N GLY A 86 -6.65 -5.32 -16.53
CA GLY A 86 -5.77 -4.21 -16.90
C GLY A 86 -6.46 -2.84 -17.03
N ALA A 87 -7.79 -2.78 -16.88
CA ALA A 87 -8.50 -1.51 -16.85
C ALA A 87 -8.21 -0.71 -15.57
N LYS A 88 -8.18 0.63 -15.70
CA LYS A 88 -8.01 1.54 -14.56
C LYS A 88 -9.32 1.63 -13.78
N VAL A 89 -9.29 1.23 -12.51
CA VAL A 89 -10.46 1.28 -11.61
C VAL A 89 -10.26 2.31 -10.52
N LYS A 90 -11.35 2.92 -10.05
CA LYS A 90 -11.33 3.84 -8.90
C LYS A 90 -11.61 3.08 -7.62
N GLY A 91 -10.70 3.19 -6.65
CA GLY A 91 -10.90 2.67 -5.30
C GLY A 91 -11.92 3.49 -4.49
N PRO A 92 -12.41 2.93 -3.37
CA PRO A 92 -13.23 3.67 -2.42
C PRO A 92 -12.43 4.81 -1.78
N VAL A 93 -13.09 5.95 -1.55
CA VAL A 93 -12.50 7.10 -0.84
C VAL A 93 -13.10 7.17 0.56
N TYR A 94 -12.24 7.20 1.58
CA TYR A 94 -12.62 7.31 2.98
C TYR A 94 -12.29 8.70 3.52
N GLU A 95 -13.15 9.23 4.40
CA GLU A 95 -12.86 10.42 5.21
C GLU A 95 -11.90 10.10 6.35
N THR A 96 -11.29 11.14 6.94
CA THR A 96 -10.38 11.05 8.11
C THR A 96 -11.00 10.39 9.34
N GLY A 97 -12.33 10.17 9.34
CA GLY A 97 -13.08 9.42 10.37
C GLY A 97 -13.54 8.02 9.94
N GLY A 98 -13.01 7.44 8.85
CA GLY A 98 -13.32 6.08 8.39
C GLY A 98 -14.68 5.93 7.69
N LYS A 99 -15.43 7.03 7.50
CA LYS A 99 -16.69 7.00 6.74
C LYS A 99 -16.41 6.96 5.24
N LEU A 100 -17.12 6.08 4.53
CA LEU A 100 -17.01 5.93 3.09
C LEU A 100 -17.69 7.12 2.39
N LEU A 101 -16.90 7.96 1.73
CA LEU A 101 -17.39 9.13 0.98
C LEU A 101 -17.91 8.75 -0.40
N LYS A 102 -17.13 7.95 -1.12
CA LYS A 102 -17.44 7.49 -2.47
C LYS A 102 -17.20 6.01 -2.58
N GLN A 103 -18.21 5.31 -3.07
CA GLN A 103 -18.09 3.92 -3.44
C GLN A 103 -17.08 3.78 -4.58
N GLY A 104 -16.26 2.74 -4.50
CA GLY A 104 -15.35 2.37 -5.58
C GLY A 104 -16.11 1.83 -6.80
N SER A 105 -15.36 1.50 -7.84
CA SER A 105 -15.91 0.89 -9.06
C SER A 105 -16.34 -0.56 -8.78
N LYS A 106 -17.51 -0.97 -9.29
CA LYS A 106 -17.96 -2.36 -9.18
C LYS A 106 -17.13 -3.24 -10.11
N LEU A 107 -16.54 -4.30 -9.55
CA LEU A 107 -15.69 -5.23 -10.30
C LEU A 107 -16.43 -6.51 -10.67
N LEU A 108 -17.21 -7.04 -9.72
CA LEU A 108 -17.89 -8.31 -9.80
C LEU A 108 -19.26 -8.20 -9.13
N ILE A 109 -20.28 -8.76 -9.77
CA ILE A 109 -21.55 -9.10 -9.12
C ILE A 109 -21.43 -10.53 -8.60
N VAL A 110 -21.56 -10.67 -7.28
CA VAL A 110 -21.64 -11.97 -6.61
C VAL A 110 -23.11 -12.26 -6.36
N ASP A 111 -23.59 -13.38 -6.87
CA ASP A 111 -24.93 -13.88 -6.62
C ASP A 111 -24.92 -14.89 -5.46
N VAL A 112 -25.77 -14.61 -4.47
CA VAL A 112 -25.87 -15.34 -3.20
C VAL A 112 -27.35 -15.49 -2.88
N PRO A 113 -28.01 -16.57 -3.34
CA PRO A 113 -29.46 -16.72 -3.19
C PRO A 113 -29.88 -16.70 -1.72
N GLU A 114 -29.05 -17.23 -0.81
CA GLU A 114 -29.34 -17.28 0.63
C GLU A 114 -29.51 -15.88 1.23
N ILE A 115 -28.69 -14.92 0.81
CA ILE A 115 -28.77 -13.52 1.29
C ILE A 115 -29.99 -12.82 0.70
N VAL A 116 -30.36 -13.13 -0.54
CA VAL A 116 -31.58 -12.57 -1.16
C VAL A 116 -32.81 -13.02 -0.39
N GLU A 117 -32.90 -14.30 -0.07
CA GLU A 117 -33.99 -14.86 0.75
C GLU A 117 -34.01 -14.24 2.17
N GLU A 118 -32.84 -14.12 2.81
CA GLU A 118 -32.74 -13.50 4.13
C GLU A 118 -33.19 -12.04 4.14
N VAL A 119 -32.83 -11.28 3.10
CA VAL A 119 -33.27 -9.88 2.93
C VAL A 119 -34.78 -9.81 2.72
N GLN A 120 -35.36 -10.70 1.92
CA GLN A 120 -36.81 -10.75 1.72
C GLN A 120 -37.54 -11.08 3.03
N HIS A 121 -37.07 -12.08 3.77
CA HIS A 121 -37.62 -12.45 5.08
C HIS A 121 -37.54 -11.28 6.07
N LYS A 122 -36.39 -10.60 6.17
CA LYS A 122 -36.22 -9.44 7.05
C LYS A 122 -37.09 -8.24 6.64
N LYS A 123 -37.31 -8.03 5.35
CA LYS A 123 -38.23 -7.00 4.85
C LYS A 123 -39.66 -7.31 5.27
N ALA A 124 -40.11 -8.55 5.10
CA ALA A 124 -41.45 -8.97 5.54
C ALA A 124 -41.62 -8.78 7.06
N LEU A 125 -40.60 -9.12 7.87
CA LEU A 125 -40.62 -8.85 9.31
C LEU A 125 -40.70 -7.36 9.63
N MET A 126 -39.97 -6.52 8.88
CA MET A 126 -40.02 -5.06 9.06
C MET A 126 -41.40 -4.50 8.72
N GLU A 127 -42.04 -4.99 7.66
CA GLU A 127 -43.39 -4.59 7.26
C GLU A 127 -44.42 -5.03 8.29
N PHE A 128 -44.34 -6.28 8.75
CA PHE A 128 -45.19 -6.77 9.85
C PHE A 128 -45.03 -5.93 11.11
N ALA A 129 -43.81 -5.58 11.50
CA ALA A 129 -43.55 -4.74 12.66
C ALA A 129 -44.13 -3.32 12.49
N LYS A 130 -44.06 -2.74 11.28
CA LYS A 130 -44.68 -1.42 10.99
C LYS A 130 -46.19 -1.48 11.14
N VAL A 131 -46.83 -2.50 10.59
CA VAL A 131 -48.29 -2.71 10.75
C VAL A 131 -48.65 -2.90 12.21
N GLY A 132 -47.84 -3.65 12.97
CA GLY A 132 -48.01 -3.79 14.42
C GLY A 132 -48.00 -2.43 15.12
N VAL A 133 -47.02 -1.57 14.84
CA VAL A 133 -46.96 -0.21 15.41
C VAL A 133 -48.17 0.64 15.04
N GLU A 134 -48.68 0.52 13.80
CA GLU A 134 -49.90 1.22 13.39
C GLU A 134 -51.14 0.70 14.12
N LEU A 135 -51.26 -0.62 14.28
CA LEU A 135 -52.35 -1.24 15.03
C LEU A 135 -52.36 -0.77 16.50
N GLU A 136 -51.20 -0.79 17.16
CA GLU A 136 -51.07 -0.33 18.55
C GLU A 136 -51.46 1.14 18.70
N LYS A 137 -51.08 2.00 17.75
CA LYS A 137 -51.52 3.41 17.74
C LYS A 137 -53.03 3.53 17.63
N LYS A 138 -53.67 2.72 16.77
CA LYS A 138 -55.13 2.70 16.65
C LYS A 138 -55.82 2.16 17.89
N GLN A 139 -55.24 1.17 18.55
CA GLN A 139 -55.75 0.68 19.83
C GLN A 139 -55.63 1.72 20.94
N ALA A 140 -54.55 2.51 20.95
CA ALA A 140 -54.41 3.65 21.87
C ALA A 140 -55.49 4.71 21.62
N GLU A 141 -55.76 5.09 20.36
CA GLU A 141 -56.86 6.02 20.02
C GLU A 141 -58.23 5.50 20.50
N VAL A 142 -58.47 4.19 20.34
CA VAL A 142 -59.71 3.55 20.83
C VAL A 142 -59.78 3.57 22.36
N ALA A 143 -58.68 3.30 23.05
CA ALA A 143 -58.60 3.35 24.51
C ALA A 143 -58.88 4.77 25.05
N ASP A 144 -58.35 5.81 24.39
CA ASP A 144 -58.63 7.20 24.73
C ASP A 144 -60.12 7.54 24.57
N ALA A 145 -60.75 7.06 23.50
CA ALA A 145 -62.19 7.22 23.31
C ALA A 145 -63.01 6.50 24.41
N PHE A 146 -62.56 5.32 24.85
CA PHE A 146 -63.19 4.63 25.98
C PHE A 146 -63.03 5.42 27.28
N LEU A 147 -61.86 5.99 27.56
CA LEU A 147 -61.65 6.86 28.72
C LEU A 147 -62.65 8.02 28.73
N LEU A 148 -62.80 8.73 27.61
CA LEU A 148 -63.79 9.82 27.49
C LEU A 148 -65.23 9.34 27.73
N SER A 149 -65.61 8.17 27.21
CA SER A 149 -66.95 7.60 27.44
C SER A 149 -67.17 7.25 28.91
N THR A 150 -66.16 6.72 29.60
CA THR A 150 -66.24 6.39 31.02
C THR A 150 -66.28 7.65 31.90
N GLU A 151 -65.55 8.70 31.54
CA GLU A 151 -65.63 10.01 32.20
C GLU A 151 -67.02 10.62 32.06
N ALA A 152 -67.62 10.56 30.87
CA ALA A 152 -68.99 11.00 30.66
C ALA A 152 -69.98 10.22 31.55
N GLY A 153 -69.84 8.89 31.60
CA GLY A 153 -70.62 8.03 32.50
C GLY A 153 -70.44 8.38 33.98
N LEU A 154 -69.22 8.75 34.41
CA LEU A 154 -68.97 9.23 35.77
C LEU A 154 -69.67 10.55 36.07
N VAL A 155 -69.71 11.48 35.11
CA VAL A 155 -70.44 12.74 35.24
C VAL A 155 -71.95 12.49 35.34
N GLU A 156 -72.49 11.61 34.49
CA GLU A 156 -73.89 11.21 34.54
C GLU A 156 -74.26 10.53 35.86
N ALA A 157 -73.42 9.63 36.36
CA ALA A 157 -73.60 8.97 37.64
C ALA A 157 -73.58 9.97 38.81
N LYS A 158 -72.62 10.92 38.82
CA LYS A 158 -72.56 12.01 39.80
C LYS A 158 -73.81 12.89 39.75
N ALA A 159 -74.28 13.24 38.56
CA ALA A 159 -75.52 13.99 38.38
C ALA A 159 -76.74 13.18 38.87
N GLY A 160 -76.74 11.86 38.66
CA GLY A 160 -77.74 10.94 39.21
C GLY A 160 -77.79 10.96 40.74
N ILE A 161 -76.63 10.91 41.40
CA ILE A 161 -76.51 11.01 42.87
C ILE A 161 -77.05 12.36 43.35
N GLN A 162 -76.69 13.47 42.70
CA GLN A 162 -77.19 14.80 43.07
C GLN A 162 -78.71 14.91 42.91
N ARG A 163 -79.29 14.37 41.83
CA ARG A 163 -80.75 14.33 41.65
C ARG A 163 -81.44 13.49 42.71
N ALA A 164 -80.86 12.34 43.08
CA ALA A 164 -81.39 11.48 44.13
C ALA A 164 -81.33 12.18 45.50
N GLN A 165 -80.22 12.84 45.82
CA GLN A 165 -80.05 13.64 47.04
C GLN A 165 -81.05 14.78 47.11
N ALA A 166 -81.18 15.57 46.02
CA ALA A 166 -82.15 16.67 45.95
C ALA A 166 -83.60 16.18 46.10
N SER A 167 -83.91 15.01 45.54
CA SER A 167 -85.23 14.39 45.72
C SER A 167 -85.44 13.96 47.18
N TYR A 168 -84.44 13.34 47.81
CA TYR A 168 -84.48 12.97 49.22
C TYR A 168 -84.69 14.20 50.12
N ASP A 169 -83.93 15.27 49.90
CA ASP A 169 -84.04 16.52 50.67
C ASP A 169 -85.43 17.14 50.50
N ARG A 170 -85.99 17.14 49.28
CA ARG A 170 -87.36 17.56 48.98
C ARG A 170 -88.36 16.76 49.81
N TRP A 171 -88.35 15.43 49.71
CA TRP A 171 -89.26 14.54 50.45
C TRP A 171 -89.11 14.70 51.97
N HIS A 172 -87.88 14.83 52.47
CA HIS A 172 -87.61 15.03 53.89
C HIS A 172 -88.17 16.38 54.39
N SER A 173 -88.13 17.43 53.56
CA SER A 173 -88.71 18.74 53.88
C SER A 173 -90.24 18.74 53.86
N GLU A 174 -90.87 17.97 52.96
CA GLU A 174 -92.33 17.78 52.94
C GLU A 174 -92.79 17.01 54.17
N ASN A 175 -92.07 15.95 54.56
CA ASN A 175 -92.41 15.15 55.73
C ASN A 175 -92.23 15.90 57.06
N LYS A 176 -91.35 16.90 57.13
CA LYS A 176 -91.19 17.79 58.31
C LYS A 176 -92.28 18.85 58.44
N ARG A 177 -93.03 19.13 57.37
CA ARG A 177 -94.11 20.14 57.35
C ARG A 177 -95.47 19.58 57.74
N VAL A 178 -95.62 18.25 57.75
CA VAL A 178 -96.82 17.51 58.18
C VAL A 178 -96.62 17.09 59.63
#